data_AF-A0AAW8ME53-F1
#
_entry.id   AF-A0AAW8ME53-F1
#
_cell.length_a   1.000
_cell.length_b   1.000
_cell.length_c   1.000
_cell.angle_alpha   90.00
_cell.angle_beta   90.00
_cell.angle_gamma   90.00
#
_symmetry.space_group_name_H-M   'P 1'
#
loop_
_entity.id
_entity.type
_entity.pdbx_description
1 polymer ?
#
loop_
_entity_poly.entity_id
_entity_poly.type
_entity_poly.pdbx_seq_one_letter_code
_entity_poly.pdbx_strand_id
1 'polypeptide(L)'
;MLATALVLVAALLHAAWNTLIKFSGERLLVVACMDSVALLFVALALGFVALPPLEIWPWILASAAFELLYRYLLIQAYRVGDLGLVYPLMRGLSPLVVLALTFIFAGEALATQQIIGILLIPFGMLCLLWQGGGGERLPWSMLPVVALIGLCIGCYTFIDGHALRRWSHPLDYLVWVTLLSAWPFPLLALVGKRSAFMGFWREQWRLGLAVGLRIVQLRSGAVGHAAGVDC
;
A
#
# COMPACT_ATOMS: atom_id res chain seq x y z
N MET A 1 8.21 4.76 22.94
CA MET A 1 8.87 3.53 22.45
C MET A 1 7.90 2.57 21.76
N LEU A 2 6.69 2.32 22.31
CA LEU A 2 5.67 1.47 21.66
C LEU A 2 5.30 1.93 20.23
N ALA A 3 5.01 3.23 20.04
CA ALA A 3 4.67 3.79 18.73
C ALA A 3 5.78 3.56 17.68
N THR A 4 7.05 3.76 18.06
CA THR A 4 8.19 3.52 17.17
C THR A 4 8.31 2.05 16.78
N ALA A 5 8.11 1.13 17.73
CA ALA A 5 8.12 -0.31 17.46
C ALA A 5 6.99 -0.70 16.49
N LEU A 6 5.77 -0.18 16.70
CA LEU A 6 4.63 -0.41 15.82
C LEU A 6 4.89 0.11 14.39
N VAL A 7 5.49 1.29 14.26
CA VAL A 7 5.87 1.86 12.95
C VAL A 7 6.92 1.01 12.24
N LEU A 8 7.93 0.49 12.95
CA LEU A 8 8.94 -0.39 12.36
C LEU A 8 8.34 -1.73 11.92
N VAL A 9 7.46 -2.31 12.73
CA VAL A 9 6.73 -3.53 12.38
C VAL A 9 5.88 -3.27 11.13
N ALA A 10 5.13 -2.17 11.10
CA ALA A 10 4.35 -1.76 9.92
C ALA A 10 5.25 -1.59 8.69
N ALA A 11 6.43 -0.97 8.81
CA ALA A 11 7.37 -0.80 7.71
C ALA A 11 7.93 -2.14 7.18
N LEU A 12 8.21 -3.10 8.07
CA LEU A 12 8.67 -4.44 7.69
C LEU A 12 7.58 -5.24 6.97
N LEU A 13 6.36 -5.25 7.52
CA LEU A 13 5.18 -5.83 6.86
C LEU A 13 4.95 -5.15 5.50
N HIS A 14 5.15 -3.83 5.46
CA HIS A 14 5.00 -3.04 4.23
C HIS A 14 5.98 -3.46 3.14
N ALA A 15 7.26 -3.58 3.50
CA ALA A 15 8.30 -4.02 2.58
C ALA A 15 8.09 -5.49 2.12
N ALA A 16 7.65 -6.35 3.03
CA ALA A 16 7.37 -7.75 2.76
C ALA A 16 6.28 -7.93 1.70
N TRP A 17 5.14 -7.24 1.81
CA TRP A 17 4.07 -7.37 0.81
C TRP A 17 4.45 -6.75 -0.55
N ASN A 18 5.14 -5.61 -0.56
CA ASN A 18 5.61 -5.00 -1.81
C ASN A 18 6.55 -5.95 -2.57
N THR A 19 7.39 -6.67 -1.83
CA THR A 19 8.28 -7.70 -2.39
C THR A 19 7.48 -8.87 -2.96
N LEU A 20 6.45 -9.33 -2.25
CA LEU A 20 5.59 -10.43 -2.71
C LEU A 20 4.86 -10.09 -4.01
N ILE A 21 4.30 -8.89 -4.14
CA ILE A 21 3.64 -8.44 -5.37
C ILE A 21 4.64 -8.30 -6.53
N LYS A 22 5.86 -7.84 -6.23
CA LYS A 22 6.92 -7.67 -7.23
C LYS A 22 7.34 -9.00 -7.86
N PHE A 23 7.49 -10.05 -7.05
CA PHE A 23 7.98 -11.36 -7.50
C PHE A 23 6.88 -12.32 -7.98
N SER A 24 5.61 -11.94 -7.87
CA SER A 24 4.50 -12.80 -8.26
C SER A 24 4.07 -12.57 -9.72
N GLY A 25 4.02 -13.65 -10.50
CA GLY A 25 3.57 -13.62 -11.90
C GLY A 25 2.07 -13.28 -12.07
N GLU A 26 1.24 -13.58 -11.06
CA GLU A 26 -0.21 -13.35 -11.08
C GLU A 26 -0.63 -12.39 -9.95
N ARG A 27 -0.38 -11.09 -10.16
CA ARG A 27 -0.56 -10.03 -9.14
C ARG A 27 -2.00 -9.88 -8.65
N LEU A 28 -2.98 -10.12 -9.52
CA LEU A 28 -4.39 -10.11 -9.14
C LEU A 28 -4.70 -11.17 -8.08
N LEU A 29 -4.09 -12.36 -8.17
CA LEU A 29 -4.29 -13.44 -7.21
C LEU A 29 -3.64 -13.13 -5.86
N VAL A 30 -2.47 -12.46 -5.85
CA VAL A 30 -1.82 -11.98 -4.62
C VAL A 30 -2.72 -10.99 -3.89
N VAL A 31 -3.18 -9.95 -4.61
CA VAL A 31 -4.06 -8.92 -4.03
C VAL A 31 -5.36 -9.55 -3.53
N ALA A 32 -6.00 -10.41 -4.32
CA ALA A 32 -7.22 -11.10 -3.92
C ALA A 32 -7.03 -12.02 -2.70
N CYS A 33 -5.89 -12.72 -2.58
CA CYS A 33 -5.60 -13.53 -1.39
C CYS A 33 -5.38 -12.67 -0.15
N MET A 34 -4.63 -11.58 -0.27
CA MET A 34 -4.42 -10.62 0.81
C MET A 34 -5.76 -10.04 1.29
N ASP A 35 -6.61 -9.66 0.34
CA ASP A 35 -7.93 -9.10 0.63
C ASP A 35 -8.84 -10.14 1.29
N SER A 36 -8.75 -11.40 0.88
CA SER A 36 -9.49 -12.49 1.52
C SER A 36 -9.06 -12.70 2.97
N VAL A 37 -7.76 -12.62 3.27
CA VAL A 37 -7.25 -12.67 4.64
C VAL A 37 -7.69 -11.43 5.42
N ALA A 38 -7.60 -10.24 4.84
CA ALA A 38 -8.07 -9.00 5.47
C ALA A 38 -9.57 -9.07 5.79
N LEU A 39 -10.40 -9.58 4.88
CA LEU A 39 -11.82 -9.80 5.09
C LEU A 39 -12.12 -10.83 6.18
N LEU A 40 -11.29 -11.87 6.33
CA LEU A 40 -11.43 -12.82 7.43
C LEU A 40 -11.18 -12.15 8.78
N PHE A 41 -10.14 -11.33 8.89
CA PHE A 41 -9.85 -10.54 10.09
C PHE A 41 -10.95 -9.52 10.38
N VAL A 42 -11.43 -8.82 9.36
CA VAL A 42 -12.56 -7.89 9.46
C VAL A 42 -13.82 -8.62 9.93
N ALA A 43 -14.13 -9.81 9.39
CA ALA A 43 -15.30 -10.59 9.80
C ALA A 43 -15.25 -10.98 11.29
N LEU A 44 -14.05 -11.32 11.79
CA LEU A 44 -13.85 -11.58 13.23
C LEU A 44 -13.95 -10.29 14.06
N ALA A 45 -13.43 -9.17 13.54
CA ALA A 45 -13.44 -7.88 14.23
C ALA A 45 -14.81 -7.19 14.22
N LEU A 46 -15.69 -7.48 13.25
CA LEU A 46 -17.02 -6.87 13.13
C LEU A 46 -17.88 -7.06 14.38
N GLY A 47 -17.70 -8.17 15.12
CA GLY A 47 -18.40 -8.40 16.39
C GLY A 47 -17.93 -7.53 17.55
N PHE A 48 -16.78 -6.86 17.42
CA PHE A 48 -16.15 -6.04 18.46
C PHE A 48 -16.13 -4.54 18.12
N VAL A 49 -16.60 -4.17 16.93
CA VAL A 49 -16.50 -2.81 16.36
C VAL A 49 -17.83 -2.08 16.48
N ALA A 50 -17.78 -0.79 16.82
CA ALA A 50 -18.96 0.05 16.85
C ALA A 50 -19.41 0.47 15.43
N LEU A 51 -20.72 0.69 15.28
CA LEU A 51 -21.28 1.24 14.04
C LEU A 51 -20.89 2.72 13.91
N PRO A 52 -20.30 3.14 12.77
CA PRO A 52 -19.96 4.53 12.53
C PRO A 52 -21.23 5.38 12.44
N PRO A 53 -21.20 6.60 13.01
CA PRO A 53 -22.30 7.54 12.85
C PRO A 53 -22.51 7.89 11.37
N LEU A 54 -23.77 8.17 10.99
CA LEU A 54 -24.21 8.46 9.62
C LEU A 54 -23.35 9.54 8.91
N GLU A 55 -22.80 10.48 9.68
CA GLU A 55 -21.95 11.57 9.19
C GLU A 55 -20.57 11.11 8.67
N ILE A 56 -20.08 9.94 9.12
CA ILE A 56 -18.76 9.42 8.76
C ILE A 56 -18.83 8.50 7.53
N TRP A 57 -20.01 7.96 7.21
CA TRP A 57 -20.21 7.09 6.06
C TRP A 57 -19.78 7.68 4.71
N PRO A 58 -20.07 8.95 4.38
CA PRO A 58 -19.59 9.55 3.14
C PRO A 58 -18.07 9.54 3.03
N TRP A 59 -17.35 9.74 4.14
CA TRP A 59 -15.89 9.72 4.18
C TRP A 59 -15.35 8.30 3.99
N ILE A 60 -15.96 7.32 4.66
CA ILE A 60 -15.60 5.90 4.50
C ILE A 60 -15.80 5.46 3.04
N LEU A 61 -16.95 5.79 2.44
CA LEU A 61 -17.27 5.46 1.05
C LEU A 61 -16.32 6.14 0.07
N ALA A 62 -16.02 7.43 0.28
CA ALA A 62 -15.07 8.15 -0.55
C ALA A 62 -13.66 7.54 -0.46
N SER A 63 -13.17 7.26 0.75
CA SER A 63 -11.89 6.60 0.96
C SER A 63 -11.84 5.23 0.27
N ALA A 64 -12.84 4.38 0.51
CA ALA A 64 -12.94 3.05 -0.12
C ALA A 64 -12.99 3.12 -1.65
N ALA A 65 -13.64 4.14 -2.23
CA ALA A 65 -13.67 4.34 -3.68
C ALA A 65 -12.30 4.71 -4.25
N PHE A 66 -11.57 5.64 -3.60
CA PHE A 66 -10.19 5.96 -3.98
C PHE A 66 -9.25 4.76 -3.76
N GLU A 67 -9.50 3.95 -2.73
CA GLU A 67 -8.77 2.73 -2.49
C GLU A 67 -8.92 1.73 -3.63
N LEU A 68 -10.17 1.48 -4.02
CA LEU A 68 -10.49 0.58 -5.12
C LEU A 68 -9.88 1.08 -6.44
N LEU A 69 -9.97 2.39 -6.70
CA LEU A 69 -9.42 3.00 -7.90
C LEU A 69 -7.90 2.91 -7.95
N TYR A 70 -7.18 3.20 -6.85
CA TYR A 70 -5.72 3.06 -6.84
C TYR A 70 -5.32 1.61 -7.06
N ARG A 71 -5.99 0.62 -6.45
CA ARG A 71 -5.64 -0.80 -6.58
C ARG A 71 -5.83 -1.28 -8.02
N TYR A 72 -6.92 -0.87 -8.65
CA TYR A 72 -7.16 -1.15 -10.06
C TYR A 72 -6.07 -0.55 -10.96
N LEU A 73 -5.77 0.74 -10.77
CA LEU A 73 -4.73 1.42 -11.54
C LEU A 73 -3.34 0.83 -11.28
N LEU A 74 -3.06 0.42 -10.04
CA LEU A 74 -1.79 -0.20 -9.64
C LEU A 74 -1.56 -1.52 -10.37
N ILE A 75 -2.60 -2.38 -10.43
CA ILE A 75 -2.55 -3.63 -11.18
C ILE A 75 -2.24 -3.36 -12.67
N GLN A 76 -2.89 -2.36 -13.27
CA GLN A 76 -2.66 -2.02 -14.68
C GLN A 76 -1.28 -1.38 -14.92
N ALA A 77 -0.86 -0.44 -14.07
CA ALA A 77 0.43 0.22 -14.16
C ALA A 77 1.58 -0.79 -14.07
N TYR A 78 1.44 -1.79 -13.20
CA TYR A 78 2.45 -2.84 -13.06
C TYR A 78 2.52 -3.76 -14.29
N ARG A 79 1.43 -3.96 -15.04
CA ARG A 79 1.47 -4.82 -16.24
C ARG A 79 2.34 -4.25 -17.37
N VAL A 80 2.49 -2.93 -17.41
CA VAL A 80 3.13 -2.23 -18.52
C VAL A 80 4.46 -1.59 -18.09
N GLY A 81 4.60 -1.17 -16.83
CA GLY A 81 5.76 -0.41 -16.35
C GLY A 81 6.65 -1.17 -15.37
N ASP A 82 7.94 -0.88 -15.45
CA ASP A 82 8.94 -1.42 -14.53
C ASP A 82 8.71 -0.96 -13.10
N LEU A 83 8.62 -1.94 -12.20
CA LEU A 83 8.36 -1.75 -10.78
C LEU A 83 9.38 -0.83 -10.09
N GLY A 84 10.60 -0.76 -10.63
CA GLY A 84 11.69 0.07 -10.11
C GLY A 84 11.44 1.58 -10.25
N LEU A 85 10.74 2.03 -11.29
CA LEU A 85 10.46 3.44 -11.55
C LEU A 85 9.04 3.86 -11.14
N VAL A 86 8.08 2.97 -11.39
CA VAL A 86 6.66 3.20 -11.13
C VAL A 86 6.40 3.42 -9.64
N TYR A 87 7.02 2.61 -8.78
CA TYR A 87 6.76 2.65 -7.33
C TYR A 87 7.28 3.93 -6.64
N PRO A 88 8.53 4.39 -6.88
CA PRO A 88 9.02 5.62 -6.27
C PRO A 88 8.22 6.86 -6.68
N LEU A 89 7.80 6.96 -7.94
CA LEU A 89 7.00 8.09 -8.43
C LEU A 89 5.63 8.17 -7.75
N MET A 90 4.91 7.05 -7.65
CA MET A 90 3.60 7.03 -6.99
C MET A 90 3.68 7.46 -5.53
N ARG A 91 4.69 6.95 -4.82
CA ARG A 91 4.88 7.19 -3.39
C ARG A 91 5.39 8.60 -3.11
N GLY A 92 6.21 9.17 -3.98
CA GLY A 92 6.69 10.55 -3.86
C GLY A 92 5.57 11.58 -4.10
N LEU A 93 4.61 11.27 -4.99
CA LEU A 93 3.54 12.21 -5.32
C LEU A 93 2.45 12.29 -4.23
N SER A 94 2.21 11.20 -3.52
CA SER A 94 1.17 11.14 -2.48
C SER A 94 1.34 12.19 -1.37
N PRO A 95 2.51 12.38 -0.73
CA PRO A 95 2.71 13.43 0.27
C PRO A 95 2.48 14.85 -0.25
N LEU A 96 2.82 15.12 -1.52
CA LEU A 96 2.56 16.42 -2.15
C LEU A 96 1.06 16.70 -2.29
N VAL A 97 0.30 15.68 -2.66
CA VAL A 97 -1.16 15.77 -2.76
C VAL A 97 -1.78 15.99 -1.37
N VAL A 98 -1.34 15.26 -0.35
CA VAL A 98 -1.80 15.45 1.03
C VAL A 98 -1.50 16.87 1.51
N LEU A 99 -0.30 17.38 1.23
CA LEU A 99 0.10 18.75 1.55
C LEU A 99 -0.84 19.78 0.88
N ALA A 100 -1.07 19.64 -0.42
CA ALA A 100 -1.93 20.54 -1.18
C ALA A 100 -3.38 20.51 -0.66
N LEU A 101 -3.94 19.32 -0.40
CA LEU A 101 -5.28 19.16 0.15
C LEU A 101 -5.39 19.75 1.56
N THR A 102 -4.35 19.59 2.39
CA THR A 102 -4.32 20.17 3.74
C THR A 102 -4.34 21.70 3.67
N PHE A 103 -3.55 22.31 2.79
CA PHE A 103 -3.58 23.76 2.59
C PHE A 103 -4.92 24.29 2.09
N ILE A 104 -5.55 23.59 1.13
CA ILE A 104 -6.79 24.05 0.48
C ILE A 104 -8.01 23.83 1.40
N PHE A 105 -8.12 22.65 2.02
CA PHE A 105 -9.35 22.23 2.72
C PHE A 105 -9.26 22.32 4.24
N ALA A 106 -8.08 22.07 4.84
CA ALA A 106 -7.95 22.06 6.29
C ALA A 106 -7.68 23.46 6.86
N GLY A 107 -7.13 24.38 6.05
CA GLY A 107 -6.77 25.73 6.50
C GLY A 107 -5.78 25.76 7.66
N GLU A 108 -5.12 24.63 7.96
CA GLU A 108 -4.16 24.50 9.04
C GLU A 108 -2.87 25.23 8.66
N ALA A 109 -2.43 26.15 9.52
CA ALA A 109 -1.11 26.76 9.39
C ALA A 109 -0.04 25.72 9.75
N LEU A 110 0.43 24.99 8.75
CA LEU A 110 1.55 24.07 8.91
C LEU A 110 2.82 24.86 9.25
N ALA A 111 3.54 24.41 10.28
CA ALA A 111 4.83 24.99 10.62
C ALA A 111 5.83 24.79 9.47
N THR A 112 6.73 25.75 9.24
CA THR A 112 7.75 25.66 8.19
C THR A 112 8.55 24.36 8.26
N GLN A 113 8.81 23.84 9.46
CA GLN A 113 9.48 22.55 9.67
C GLN A 113 8.67 21.35 9.13
N GLN A 114 7.34 21.36 9.25
CA GLN A 114 6.48 20.30 8.73
C GLN A 114 6.48 20.31 7.19
N ILE A 115 6.42 21.49 6.59
CA ILE A 115 6.47 21.67 5.13
C ILE A 115 7.80 21.16 4.58
N ILE A 116 8.92 21.54 5.20
CA ILE A 116 10.26 21.06 4.79
C ILE A 116 10.33 19.53 4.90
N GLY A 117 9.84 18.94 6.00
CA GLY A 117 9.81 17.49 6.16
C GLY A 117 9.00 16.77 5.08
N ILE A 118 7.83 17.31 4.73
CA ILE A 118 6.98 16.74 3.67
C ILE A 118 7.64 16.87 2.30
N LEU A 119 8.30 17.99 1.99
CA LEU A 119 9.02 18.21 0.73
C LEU A 119 10.29 17.35 0.61
N LEU A 120 10.88 16.93 1.73
CA LEU A 120 12.05 16.06 1.74
C LEU A 120 11.75 14.65 1.18
N ILE A 121 10.51 14.17 1.35
CA ILE A 121 10.06 12.86 0.88
C ILE A 121 10.10 12.76 -0.66
N PRO A 122 9.40 13.62 -1.43
CA PRO A 122 9.47 13.61 -2.89
C PRO A 122 10.88 13.91 -3.38
N PHE A 123 11.63 14.79 -2.71
CA PHE A 123 13.02 15.06 -3.05
C PHE A 123 13.91 13.80 -2.95
N GLY A 124 13.82 13.05 -1.84
CA GLY A 124 14.53 11.78 -1.67
C GLY A 124 14.14 10.75 -2.73
N MET A 125 12.86 10.69 -3.11
CA MET A 125 12.38 9.80 -4.16
C MET A 125 12.90 10.19 -5.55
N LEU A 126 13.03 11.49 -5.84
CA LEU A 126 13.67 11.98 -7.06
C LEU A 126 15.16 11.62 -7.10
N CYS A 127 15.88 11.73 -5.98
CA CYS A 127 17.28 11.28 -5.89
C CYS A 127 17.43 9.78 -6.16
N LEU A 128 16.53 8.95 -5.64
CA LEU A 128 16.48 7.51 -5.92
C LEU A 128 16.23 7.22 -7.40
N LEU A 129 15.33 7.98 -8.04
CA LEU A 129 15.06 7.88 -9.46
C LEU A 129 16.27 8.29 -10.31
N TRP A 130 17.04 9.28 -9.83
CA TRP A 130 18.25 9.77 -10.48
C TRP A 130 19.41 8.77 -10.37
N GLN A 131 19.58 8.10 -9.23
CA GLN A 131 20.63 7.09 -9.04
C GLN A 131 20.30 5.72 -9.66
N GLY A 132 19.02 5.36 -9.78
CA GLY A 132 18.56 4.10 -10.40
C GLY A 132 18.62 4.07 -11.93
N GLY A 133 19.23 5.07 -12.57
CA GLY A 133 19.20 5.34 -14.02
C GLY A 133 20.05 4.40 -14.89
N GLY A 134 19.79 3.09 -14.84
CA GLY A 134 20.41 2.09 -15.71
C GLY A 134 19.44 1.27 -16.58
N GLY A 135 18.12 1.38 -16.41
CA GLY A 135 17.13 0.60 -17.16
C GLY A 135 15.89 1.42 -17.50
N GLU A 136 15.50 1.36 -18.77
CA GLU A 136 14.30 1.91 -19.43
C GLU A 136 13.58 3.10 -18.77
N ARG A 137 13.60 4.26 -19.46
CA ARG A 137 12.81 5.43 -19.06
C ARG A 137 11.33 5.07 -19.07
N LEU A 138 10.60 5.47 -18.02
CA LEU A 138 9.16 5.29 -17.96
C LEU A 138 8.53 5.92 -19.24
N PRO A 139 7.75 5.17 -20.04
CA PRO A 139 7.13 5.74 -21.22
C PRO A 139 6.19 6.87 -20.79
N TRP A 140 6.25 7.98 -21.53
CA TRP A 140 5.49 9.20 -21.24
C TRP A 140 3.98 8.95 -21.11
N SER A 141 3.46 7.90 -21.77
CA SER A 141 2.07 7.46 -21.67
C SER A 141 1.66 6.95 -20.28
N MET A 142 2.60 6.51 -19.45
CA MET A 142 2.31 6.04 -18.08
C MET A 142 2.37 7.12 -17.02
N LEU A 143 3.00 8.28 -17.28
CA LEU A 143 3.03 9.41 -16.36
C LEU A 143 1.63 9.82 -15.84
N PRO A 144 0.57 9.96 -16.66
CA PRO A 144 -0.75 10.31 -16.16
C PRO A 144 -1.36 9.21 -15.27
N VAL A 145 -1.10 7.93 -15.56
CA VAL A 145 -1.57 6.80 -14.73
C VAL A 145 -0.87 6.82 -13.37
N VAL A 146 0.45 7.03 -13.36
CA VAL A 146 1.26 7.13 -12.15
C VAL A 146 0.85 8.34 -11.31
N ALA A 147 0.60 9.47 -11.96
CA ALA A 147 0.12 10.67 -11.29
C ALA A 147 -1.27 10.48 -10.68
N LEU A 148 -2.19 9.82 -11.41
CA LEU A 148 -3.51 9.49 -10.91
C LEU A 148 -3.46 8.53 -9.72
N ILE A 149 -2.55 7.57 -9.72
CA ILE A 149 -2.33 6.69 -8.56
C ILE A 149 -1.84 7.51 -7.36
N GLY A 150 -0.84 8.36 -7.55
CA GLY A 150 -0.35 9.26 -6.50
C GLY A 150 -1.45 10.18 -5.94
N LEU A 151 -2.32 10.69 -6.82
CA LEU A 151 -3.50 11.49 -6.46
C LEU A 151 -4.49 10.68 -5.63
N CYS A 152 -4.87 9.48 -6.08
CA CYS A 152 -5.76 8.61 -5.31
C CYS A 152 -5.19 8.31 -3.92
N ILE A 153 -3.89 8.03 -3.84
CA ILE A 153 -3.22 7.76 -2.56
C ILE A 153 -3.30 8.97 -1.63
N GLY A 154 -2.99 10.16 -2.15
CA GLY A 154 -3.09 11.39 -1.36
C GLY A 154 -4.52 11.71 -0.93
N CYS A 155 -5.51 11.51 -1.81
CA CYS A 155 -6.92 11.76 -1.52
C CYS A 155 -7.45 10.88 -0.39
N TYR A 156 -7.28 9.55 -0.46
CA TYR A 156 -7.76 8.68 0.62
C TYR A 156 -7.01 8.95 1.92
N THR A 157 -5.68 9.19 1.87
CA THR A 157 -4.88 9.49 3.06
C THR A 157 -5.37 10.77 3.76
N PHE A 158 -5.71 11.79 2.98
CA PHE A 158 -6.28 13.04 3.51
C PHE A 158 -7.67 12.82 4.10
N ILE A 159 -8.54 12.10 3.39
CA ILE A 159 -9.90 11.75 3.84
C ILE A 159 -9.85 10.98 5.16
N ASP A 160 -9.00 9.96 5.26
CA ASP A 160 -8.83 9.13 6.46
C ASP A 160 -8.35 9.99 7.64
N GLY A 161 -7.31 10.81 7.40
CA GLY A 161 -6.80 11.74 8.40
C GLY A 161 -7.86 12.73 8.88
N HIS A 162 -8.73 13.19 7.99
CA HIS A 162 -9.80 14.12 8.35
C HIS A 162 -10.97 13.42 9.06
N ALA A 163 -11.30 12.19 8.68
CA ALA A 163 -12.35 11.39 9.30
C ALA A 163 -11.99 10.99 10.74
N LEU A 164 -10.75 10.55 10.97
CA LEU A 164 -10.25 10.17 12.31
C LEU A 164 -10.17 11.33 13.29
N ARG A 165 -10.05 12.57 12.79
CA ARG A 165 -10.15 13.78 13.63
C ARG A 165 -11.58 14.08 14.07
N ARG A 166 -12.59 13.68 13.29
CA ARG A 166 -14.01 13.82 13.65
C ARG A 166 -14.51 12.67 14.52
N TRP A 167 -14.01 11.47 14.30
CA TRP A 167 -14.37 10.28 15.06
C TRP A 167 -13.13 9.53 15.55
N SER A 168 -12.87 9.61 16.85
CA SER A 168 -11.65 9.10 17.49
C SER A 168 -11.66 7.59 17.75
N HIS A 169 -12.10 6.80 16.77
CA HIS A 169 -12.16 5.34 16.81
C HIS A 169 -11.41 4.73 15.61
N PRO A 170 -10.07 4.63 15.68
CA PRO A 170 -9.25 4.23 14.53
C PRO A 170 -9.43 2.78 14.12
N LEU A 171 -9.68 1.86 15.07
CA LEU A 171 -9.92 0.45 14.76
C LEU A 171 -11.25 0.26 14.05
N ASP A 172 -12.30 0.95 14.51
CA ASP A 172 -13.63 0.86 13.91
C ASP A 172 -13.58 1.39 12.48
N TYR A 173 -12.99 2.58 12.29
CA TYR A 173 -12.81 3.17 10.97
C TYR A 173 -12.05 2.25 10.00
N LEU A 174 -10.94 1.67 10.46
CA LEU A 174 -10.13 0.75 9.66
C LEU A 174 -10.94 -0.48 9.21
N VAL A 175 -11.73 -1.07 10.10
CA VAL A 175 -12.54 -2.25 9.79
C VAL A 175 -13.59 -1.93 8.73
N TRP A 176 -14.28 -0.79 8.83
CA TRP A 176 -15.30 -0.39 7.85
C TRP A 176 -14.71 -0.01 6.49
N VAL A 177 -13.63 0.76 6.45
CA VAL A 177 -12.93 1.09 5.18
C VAL A 177 -12.40 -0.18 4.51
N THR A 178 -11.74 -1.06 5.28
CA THR A 178 -11.20 -2.32 4.76
C THR A 178 -12.31 -3.23 4.22
N LEU A 179 -13.45 -3.32 4.92
CA LEU A 179 -14.60 -4.10 4.45
C LEU A 179 -15.08 -3.60 3.07
N LEU A 180 -15.23 -2.28 2.91
CA LEU A 180 -15.72 -1.64 1.70
C LEU A 180 -14.71 -1.61 0.56
N SER A 181 -13.41 -1.59 0.84
CA SER A 181 -12.37 -1.57 -0.19
C SER A 181 -11.88 -2.95 -0.61
N ALA A 182 -11.91 -3.95 0.29
CA ALA A 182 -11.33 -5.27 0.04
C ALA A 182 -12.30 -6.28 -0.59
N TRP A 183 -13.62 -6.12 -0.46
CA TRP A 183 -14.60 -7.08 -1.02
C TRP A 183 -14.57 -7.30 -2.56
N PRO A 184 -14.21 -6.32 -3.42
CA PRO A 184 -14.36 -6.50 -4.88
C PRO A 184 -13.31 -7.42 -5.50
N PHE A 185 -12.07 -7.41 -5.02
CA PHE A 185 -10.97 -8.17 -5.63
C PHE A 185 -11.07 -9.70 -5.45
N PRO A 186 -11.43 -10.23 -4.27
CA PRO A 186 -11.72 -11.64 -4.09
C PRO A 186 -12.89 -12.11 -4.96
N LEU A 187 -13.93 -11.30 -5.10
CA LEU A 187 -15.07 -11.61 -5.98
C LEU A 187 -14.64 -11.68 -7.45
N LEU A 188 -13.86 -10.71 -7.92
CA LEU A 188 -13.32 -10.71 -9.29
C LEU A 188 -12.42 -11.93 -9.54
N ALA A 189 -11.60 -12.33 -8.56
CA ALA A 189 -10.77 -13.53 -8.66
C ALA A 189 -11.60 -14.82 -8.67
N LEU A 190 -12.67 -14.90 -7.86
CA LEU A 190 -13.59 -16.03 -7.81
C LEU A 190 -14.41 -16.20 -9.09
N VAL A 191 -14.83 -15.11 -9.74
CA VAL A 191 -15.61 -15.16 -10.99
C VAL A 191 -14.71 -15.39 -12.21
N GLY A 192 -13.54 -14.74 -12.26
CA GLY A 192 -12.67 -14.78 -13.45
C GLY A 192 -11.63 -15.91 -13.49
N LYS A 193 -11.13 -16.36 -12.33
CA LYS A 193 -10.01 -17.34 -12.24
C LYS A 193 -10.15 -18.28 -11.04
N ARG A 194 -11.34 -18.84 -10.81
CA ARG A 194 -11.66 -19.66 -9.62
C ARG A 194 -10.67 -20.79 -9.33
N SER A 195 -10.28 -21.56 -10.36
CA SER A 195 -9.36 -22.70 -10.22
C SER A 195 -7.94 -22.25 -9.86
N ALA A 196 -7.45 -21.18 -10.50
CA ALA A 196 -6.14 -20.60 -10.20
C ALA A 196 -6.11 -19.95 -8.81
N PHE A 197 -7.20 -19.31 -8.37
CA PHE A 197 -7.32 -18.75 -7.03
C PHE A 197 -7.28 -19.83 -5.94
N MET A 198 -8.01 -20.94 -6.11
CA MET A 198 -7.98 -22.05 -5.17
C MET A 198 -6.63 -22.78 -5.13
N GLY A 199 -5.96 -22.94 -6.28
CA GLY A 199 -4.61 -23.50 -6.36
C GLY A 199 -3.57 -22.60 -5.68
N PHE A 200 -3.59 -21.30 -6.01
CA PHE A 200 -2.71 -20.30 -5.41
C PHE A 200 -2.91 -20.16 -3.89
N TRP A 201 -4.15 -20.18 -3.41
CA TRP A 201 -4.45 -20.19 -1.97
C TRP A 201 -3.82 -21.39 -1.25
N ARG A 202 -3.91 -22.59 -1.85
CA ARG A 202 -3.37 -23.83 -1.28
C ARG A 202 -1.83 -23.88 -1.28
N GLU A 203 -1.18 -23.25 -2.25
CA GLU A 203 0.28 -23.20 -2.34
C GLU A 203 0.90 -22.03 -1.57
N GLN A 204 0.24 -20.87 -1.56
CA GLN A 204 0.79 -19.62 -1.05
C GLN A 204 0.37 -19.24 0.37
N TRP A 205 -0.60 -19.91 1.01
CA TRP A 205 -0.90 -19.64 2.43
C TRP A 205 0.34 -19.84 3.32
N ARG A 206 1.22 -20.79 2.94
CA ARG A 206 2.52 -21.01 3.60
C ARG A 206 3.55 -19.96 3.23
N LEU A 207 3.47 -19.34 2.05
CA LEU A 207 4.33 -18.22 1.63
C LEU A 207 3.96 -16.93 2.37
N GLY A 208 2.69 -16.67 2.67
CA GLY A 208 2.30 -15.55 3.56
C GLY A 208 2.95 -15.65 4.94
N LEU A 209 3.06 -16.86 5.50
CA LEU A 209 3.81 -17.15 6.72
C LEU A 209 5.34 -17.21 6.51
N ALA A 210 5.80 -17.75 5.38
CA ALA A 210 7.21 -17.97 5.08
C ALA A 210 7.93 -16.74 4.50
N VAL A 211 7.23 -15.69 4.06
CA VAL A 211 7.83 -14.38 3.77
C VAL A 211 8.41 -13.77 5.05
N GLY A 212 7.81 -14.04 6.21
CA GLY A 212 8.42 -13.77 7.51
C GLY A 212 9.72 -14.57 7.76
N LEU A 213 9.79 -15.81 7.27
CA LEU A 213 10.94 -16.70 7.46
C LEU A 213 12.08 -16.44 6.44
N ARG A 214 11.76 -16.10 5.19
CA ARG A 214 12.76 -15.86 4.12
C ARG A 214 13.53 -14.55 4.26
N ILE A 215 12.99 -13.56 4.97
CA ILE A 215 13.74 -12.34 5.33
C ILE A 215 14.93 -12.66 6.25
N VAL A 216 14.84 -13.73 7.06
CA VAL A 216 15.95 -14.19 7.91
C VAL A 216 17.02 -14.92 7.10
N GLN A 217 16.64 -15.66 6.04
CA GLN A 217 17.58 -16.45 5.23
C GLN A 217 18.33 -15.66 4.15
N LEU A 218 17.77 -14.55 3.63
CA LEU A 218 18.51 -13.68 2.71
C LEU A 218 19.66 -12.92 3.40
N ARG A 219 19.66 -12.84 4.75
CA ARG A 219 20.77 -12.28 5.52
C ARG A 219 21.85 -13.29 5.90
N SER A 220 21.57 -14.60 5.88
CA SER A 220 22.59 -15.64 6.07
C SER A 220 23.35 -15.99 4.79
N GLY A 221 22.75 -15.78 3.61
CA GLY A 221 23.43 -16.00 2.32
C GLY A 221 24.47 -14.94 1.95
N ALA A 222 24.27 -13.69 2.35
CA ALA A 222 25.22 -12.60 2.10
C ALA A 222 26.41 -12.59 3.08
N VAL A 223 26.29 -13.24 4.24
CA VAL A 223 27.40 -13.42 5.20
C VAL A 223 28.21 -14.69 4.87
N GLY A 224 27.58 -15.73 4.30
CA GLY A 224 28.26 -16.96 3.90
C GLY A 224 29.17 -16.84 2.66
N HIS A 225 28.94 -15.85 1.78
CA HIS A 225 29.82 -15.59 0.64
C HIS A 225 31.01 -14.66 0.95
N ALA A 226 31.03 -14.03 2.14
CA ALA A 226 32.18 -13.28 2.64
C ALA A 226 33.06 -14.11 3.61
N ALA A 227 32.63 -15.33 3.97
CA ALA A 227 33.38 -16.27 4.80
C ALA A 227 33.78 -17.55 4.02
N GLY A 228 33.79 -17.47 2.69
CA GLY A 228 34.13 -18.55 1.77
C GLY A 228 35.16 -18.15 0.71
N VAL A 229 36.02 -17.18 1.04
CA VAL A 229 37.29 -16.94 0.34
C VAL A 229 38.36 -16.86 1.42
N ASP A 230 38.75 -18.01 1.94
CA ASP A 230 40.04 -18.21 2.62
C ASP A 230 40.47 -19.65 2.28
N CYS A 231 41.24 -19.80 1.20
CA CYS A 231 42.22 -20.86 0.92
C CYS A 231 43.00 -20.49 -0.35
#